data_AF-A0A4R0K3L5-F1
#
_entry.id   AF-A0A4R0K3L5-F1
#
_cell.length_a   1.000
_cell.length_b   1.000
_cell.length_c   1.000
_cell.angle_alpha   90.00
_cell.angle_beta   90.00
_cell.angle_gamma   90.00
#
_symmetry.space_group_name_H-M   'P 1'
#
loop_
_entity.id
_entity.type
_entity.pdbx_description
1 polymer ?
#
loop_
_entity_poly.entity_id
_entity_poly.type
_entity_poly.pdbx_seq_one_letter_code
_entity_poly.pdbx_strand_id
1 'polypeptide(L)'
;MNVIAQVFVVVAGLFHVAVFALESLLFRKPSTYRRFLIKDEAEAAAARPWAFNQGFYNLFLAVGALGGLIWGGDEGHAVALFSCGCMAGAGLVLVASDRRMVRAAATQAVPPIIALVLAAVL
;
A
#
# COMPACT_ATOMS: atom_id res chain seq x y z
N MET A 1 11.58 -10.93 14.42
CA MET A 1 11.20 -9.53 14.12
C MET A 1 10.68 -8.84 15.39
N ASN A 2 11.28 -7.71 15.77
CA ASN A 2 10.89 -6.93 16.96
C ASN A 2 9.43 -6.42 16.87
N VAL A 3 8.74 -6.32 18.01
CA VAL A 3 7.38 -5.78 18.16
C VAL A 3 7.20 -4.42 17.48
N ILE A 4 8.18 -3.51 17.58
CA ILE A 4 8.08 -2.18 16.95
C ILE A 4 7.99 -2.31 15.42
N ALA A 5 8.81 -3.17 14.80
CA ALA A 5 8.72 -3.45 13.37
C ALA A 5 7.35 -4.04 13.00
N GLN A 6 6.83 -4.97 13.80
CA GLN A 6 5.50 -5.57 13.58
C GLN A 6 4.38 -4.53 13.59
N VAL A 7 4.42 -3.54 14.49
CA VAL A 7 3.45 -2.43 14.51
C VAL A 7 3.44 -1.68 13.18
N PHE A 8 4.62 -1.38 12.62
CA PHE A 8 4.72 -0.71 11.32
C PHE A 8 4.24 -1.58 10.15
N VAL A 9 4.46 -2.91 10.20
CA VAL A 9 3.86 -3.84 9.23
C VAL A 9 2.32 -3.79 9.30
N VAL A 10 1.73 -3.77 10.51
CA VAL A 10 0.27 -3.63 10.69
C VAL A 10 -0.23 -2.32 10.11
N VAL A 11 0.42 -1.20 10.42
CA VAL A 11 0.06 0.12 9.88
C VAL A 11 0.12 0.12 8.35
N ALA A 12 1.18 -0.47 7.75
CA ALA A 12 1.31 -0.59 6.30
C ALA A 12 0.19 -1.44 5.70
N GLY A 13 -0.11 -2.61 6.28
CA GLY A 13 -1.18 -3.48 5.83
C GLY A 13 -2.55 -2.80 5.87
N LEU A 14 -2.90 -2.16 6.99
CA LEU A 14 -4.18 -1.44 7.14
C LEU A 14 -4.30 -0.27 6.17
N PHE A 15 -3.21 0.46 5.93
CA PHE A 15 -3.18 1.52 4.92
C PHE A 15 -3.54 0.96 3.53
N HIS A 16 -2.96 -0.18 3.14
CA HIS A 16 -3.21 -0.78 1.83
C HIS A 16 -4.62 -1.38 1.71
N VAL A 17 -5.22 -1.86 2.81
CA VAL A 17 -6.66 -2.20 2.84
C VAL A 17 -7.52 -0.95 2.60
N ALA A 18 -7.15 0.19 3.18
CA ALA A 18 -7.87 1.45 2.95
C ALA A 18 -7.72 1.92 1.48
N VAL A 19 -6.54 1.76 0.88
CA VAL A 19 -6.31 2.08 -0.54
C VAL A 19 -7.12 1.14 -1.44
N PHE A 20 -7.16 -0.15 -1.17
CA PHE A 20 -8.06 -1.09 -1.85
C PHE A 20 -9.51 -0.59 -1.84
N ALA A 21 -10.02 -0.17 -0.68
CA ALA A 21 -11.37 0.35 -0.59
C ALA A 21 -11.56 1.61 -1.45
N LEU A 22 -10.58 2.52 -1.49
CA LEU A 22 -10.61 3.69 -2.36
C LEU A 22 -10.64 3.32 -3.85
N GLU A 23 -9.74 2.44 -4.30
CA GLU A 23 -9.53 2.13 -5.71
C GLU A 23 -10.55 1.14 -6.30
N SER A 24 -10.98 0.14 -5.53
CA SER A 24 -11.89 -0.91 -6.02
C SER A 24 -13.36 -0.64 -5.67
N LEU A 25 -13.65 -0.06 -4.50
CA LEU A 25 -15.04 0.08 -4.00
C LEU A 25 -15.57 1.51 -4.14
N LEU A 26 -14.76 2.50 -3.80
CA LEU A 26 -15.18 3.91 -3.65
C LEU A 26 -14.75 4.80 -4.82
N PHE A 27 -14.09 4.25 -5.84
CA PHE A 27 -13.45 5.01 -6.91
C PHE A 27 -14.41 5.90 -7.72
N ARG A 28 -15.68 5.47 -7.85
CA ARG A 28 -16.74 6.27 -8.51
C ARG A 28 -17.03 7.60 -7.82
N LYS A 29 -16.67 7.77 -6.53
CA LYS A 29 -16.94 9.01 -5.80
C LYS A 29 -15.97 10.12 -6.25
N PRO A 30 -16.46 11.35 -6.54
CA PRO A 30 -15.59 12.47 -6.88
C PRO A 30 -14.51 12.79 -5.85
N SER A 31 -14.82 12.60 -4.56
CA SER A 31 -13.84 12.78 -3.48
C SER A 31 -12.72 11.73 -3.48
N THR A 32 -12.90 10.60 -4.19
CA THR A 32 -11.92 9.52 -4.30
C THR A 32 -11.04 9.71 -5.53
N TYR A 33 -11.61 9.76 -6.74
CA TYR A 33 -10.78 9.84 -7.96
C TYR A 33 -9.95 11.12 -8.03
N ARG A 34 -10.43 12.23 -7.43
CA ARG A 34 -9.65 13.48 -7.33
C ARG A 34 -8.36 13.34 -6.51
N ARG A 35 -8.28 12.36 -5.59
CA ARG A 35 -7.04 12.07 -4.84
C ARG A 35 -5.95 11.50 -5.75
N PHE A 36 -6.34 10.90 -6.86
CA PHE A 36 -5.47 10.35 -7.90
C PHE A 36 -5.26 11.34 -9.06
N LEU A 37 -5.53 12.63 -8.83
CA LEU A 37 -5.38 13.72 -9.80
C LEU A 37 -6.25 13.60 -11.06
N ILE A 38 -7.30 12.78 -11.01
CA ILE A 38 -8.28 12.61 -12.09
C ILE A 38 -9.29 13.77 -12.04
N LYS A 39 -9.50 14.42 -13.18
CA LYS A 39 -10.20 15.72 -13.23
C LYS A 39 -11.71 15.57 -13.23
N ASP A 40 -12.22 14.62 -13.99
CA ASP A 40 -13.65 14.47 -14.26
C ASP A 40 -14.10 12.99 -14.30
N GLU A 41 -15.41 12.80 -14.39
CA GLU A 41 -16.03 11.49 -14.39
C GLU A 41 -15.73 10.67 -15.65
N ALA A 42 -15.49 11.31 -16.79
CA ALA A 42 -15.18 10.61 -18.04
C ALA A 42 -13.78 9.96 -17.96
N GLU A 43 -12.78 10.71 -17.47
CA GLU A 43 -11.44 10.20 -17.20
C GLU A 43 -11.47 9.11 -16.11
N ALA A 44 -12.26 9.32 -15.04
CA ALA A 44 -12.44 8.30 -14.00
C ALA A 44 -13.08 7.02 -14.55
N ALA A 45 -14.08 7.11 -15.42
CA ALA A 45 -14.72 5.96 -16.04
C ALA A 45 -13.73 5.14 -16.89
N ALA A 46 -12.84 5.82 -17.63
CA ALA A 46 -11.80 5.18 -18.42
C ALA A 46 -10.73 4.49 -17.54
N ALA A 47 -10.32 5.11 -16.43
CA ALA A 47 -9.32 4.57 -15.51
C ALA A 47 -9.86 3.44 -14.61
N ARG A 48 -11.19 3.33 -14.47
CA ARG A 48 -11.84 2.48 -13.47
C ARG A 48 -11.46 1.00 -13.51
N PRO A 49 -11.35 0.31 -14.67
CA PRO A 49 -10.94 -1.08 -14.70
C PRO A 49 -9.51 -1.28 -14.14
N TRP A 50 -8.62 -0.33 -14.44
CA TRP A 50 -7.24 -0.33 -13.93
C TRP A 50 -7.19 -0.05 -12.43
N ALA A 51 -7.92 0.98 -11.96
CA ALA A 51 -8.02 1.27 -10.53
C ALA A 51 -8.60 0.08 -9.75
N PHE A 52 -9.64 -0.57 -10.29
CA PHE A 52 -10.23 -1.74 -9.66
C PHE A 52 -9.20 -2.87 -9.46
N ASN A 53 -8.42 -3.19 -10.50
CA ASN A 53 -7.39 -4.22 -10.42
C ASN A 53 -6.24 -3.80 -9.49
N GLN A 54 -5.83 -2.52 -9.54
CA GLN A 54 -4.80 -1.97 -8.66
C GLN A 54 -5.17 -2.08 -7.19
N GLY A 55 -6.43 -1.83 -6.85
CA GLY A 55 -6.90 -2.02 -5.48
C GLY A 55 -6.77 -3.47 -5.02
N PHE A 56 -7.00 -4.46 -5.89
CA PHE A 56 -6.80 -5.87 -5.51
C PHE A 56 -5.33 -6.24 -5.33
N TYR A 57 -4.40 -5.67 -6.12
CA TYR A 57 -2.98 -5.81 -5.83
C TYR A 57 -2.64 -5.25 -4.44
N ASN A 58 -3.16 -4.07 -4.09
CA ASN A 58 -3.00 -3.49 -2.76
C ASN A 58 -3.60 -4.38 -1.66
N LEU A 59 -4.77 -4.98 -1.88
CA LEU A 59 -5.36 -5.93 -0.95
C LEU A 59 -4.49 -7.17 -0.75
N PHE A 60 -3.93 -7.75 -1.81
CA PHE A 60 -3.08 -8.94 -1.69
C PHE A 60 -1.76 -8.64 -0.98
N LEU A 61 -1.17 -7.46 -1.19
CA LEU A 61 -0.03 -7.01 -0.40
C LEU A 61 -0.40 -6.86 1.09
N ALA A 62 -1.57 -6.32 1.39
CA ALA A 62 -2.05 -6.23 2.77
C ALA A 62 -2.28 -7.62 3.38
N VAL A 63 -2.83 -8.58 2.63
CA VAL A 63 -3.00 -9.98 3.06
C VAL A 63 -1.65 -10.62 3.33
N GLY A 64 -0.65 -10.43 2.47
CA GLY A 64 0.71 -10.93 2.71
C GLY A 64 1.35 -10.32 3.97
N ALA A 65 1.22 -9.00 4.14
CA ALA A 65 1.73 -8.30 5.32
C ALA A 65 1.09 -8.78 6.62
N LEU A 66 -0.24 -8.73 6.71
CA LEU A 66 -0.98 -9.08 7.92
C LEU A 66 -1.02 -10.60 8.16
N GLY A 67 -1.22 -11.38 7.10
CA GLY A 67 -1.21 -12.84 7.15
C GLY A 67 0.15 -13.40 7.55
N GLY A 68 1.24 -12.82 7.05
CA GLY A 68 2.59 -13.19 7.46
C GLY A 68 2.85 -12.96 8.95
N LEU A 69 2.36 -11.85 9.51
CA LEU A 69 2.43 -11.61 10.96
C LEU A 69 1.60 -12.61 11.78
N ILE A 70 0.38 -12.93 11.33
CA ILE A 70 -0.50 -13.86 12.01
C ILE A 70 0.09 -15.28 12.00
N TRP A 71 0.70 -15.68 10.88
CA TRP A 71 1.40 -16.95 10.77
C TRP A 71 2.59 -17.04 11.72
N GLY A 72 3.34 -15.94 11.88
CA GLY A 72 4.50 -15.87 12.76
C GLY A 72 5.67 -16.71 12.27
N GLY A 73 6.67 -16.93 13.13
CA GLY A 73 7.90 -17.63 12.76
C GLY A 73 8.72 -16.89 11.70
N ASP A 74 9.83 -17.48 11.27
CA ASP A 74 10.72 -16.84 10.30
C ASP A 74 10.08 -16.79 8.91
N GLU A 75 9.32 -17.83 8.54
CA GLU A 75 8.63 -17.91 7.26
C GLU A 75 7.51 -16.86 7.13
N GLY A 76 6.68 -16.70 8.18
CA GLY A 76 5.62 -15.69 8.19
C GLY A 76 6.18 -14.28 8.18
N HIS A 77 7.23 -14.02 8.97
CA HIS A 77 7.92 -12.72 8.93
C HIS A 77 8.55 -12.44 7.56
N ALA A 78 9.10 -13.44 6.86
CA ALA A 78 9.64 -13.25 5.52
C ALA A 78 8.55 -12.81 4.51
N VAL A 79 7.36 -13.42 4.55
CA VAL A 79 6.21 -13.02 3.72
C VAL A 79 5.77 -11.58 4.06
N ALA A 80 5.72 -11.24 5.34
CA ALA A 80 5.33 -9.91 5.79
C ALA A 80 6.32 -8.83 5.29
N LEU A 81 7.62 -9.07 5.47
CA LEU A 81 8.68 -8.17 5.03
C LEU A 81 8.75 -8.07 3.50
N PHE A 82 8.58 -9.17 2.77
CA PHE A 82 8.49 -9.13 1.31
C PHE A 82 7.33 -8.22 0.84
N SER A 83 6.16 -8.37 1.47
CA SER A 83 5.00 -7.53 1.19
C SER A 83 5.29 -6.05 1.46
N CYS A 84 5.94 -5.72 2.59
CA CYS A 84 6.41 -4.37 2.86
C CYS A 84 7.42 -3.86 1.81
N GLY A 85 8.33 -4.72 1.35
CA GLY A 85 9.27 -4.41 0.27
C GLY A 85 8.57 -3.98 -1.02
N CYS A 86 7.53 -4.72 -1.42
CA CYS A 86 6.72 -4.35 -2.58
C CYS A 86 5.99 -3.01 -2.40
N MET A 87 5.40 -2.75 -1.22
CA MET A 87 4.73 -1.48 -0.91
C MET A 87 5.71 -0.29 -0.95
N ALA A 88 6.89 -0.45 -0.35
CA ALA A 88 7.96 0.55 -0.39
C ALA A 88 8.42 0.82 -1.82
N GLY A 89 8.67 -0.23 -2.61
CA GLY A 89 9.04 -0.13 -4.02
C GLY A 89 7.98 0.58 -4.86
N ALA A 90 6.70 0.23 -4.70
CA ALA A 90 5.59 0.90 -5.38
C ALA A 90 5.50 2.39 -5.03
N GLY A 91 5.75 2.74 -3.76
CA GLY A 91 5.86 4.13 -3.33
C GLY A 91 6.99 4.91 -4.02
N LEU A 92 8.16 4.29 -4.16
CA LEU A 92 9.29 4.89 -4.90
C LEU A 92 8.97 5.07 -6.39
N VAL A 93 8.35 4.07 -7.01
CA VAL A 93 7.91 4.16 -8.41
C VAL A 93 6.87 5.27 -8.58
N LEU A 94 5.94 5.44 -7.63
CA LEU A 94 4.93 6.49 -7.70
C LEU A 94 5.54 7.89 -7.67
N VAL A 95 6.47 8.16 -6.75
CA VAL A 95 7.13 9.48 -6.68
C VAL A 95 8.03 9.75 -7.88
N ALA A 96 8.66 8.71 -8.43
CA ALA A 96 9.47 8.82 -9.65
C ALA A 96 8.59 9.11 -10.88
N SER A 97 7.40 8.51 -10.94
CA SER A 97 6.47 8.65 -12.07
C SER A 97 5.71 9.99 -12.06
N ASP A 98 5.30 10.48 -10.88
CA ASP A 98 4.62 11.77 -10.75
C ASP A 98 4.95 12.47 -9.43
N ARG A 99 5.72 13.57 -9.51
CA ARG A 99 6.11 14.36 -8.34
C ARG A 99 4.95 15.06 -7.64
N ARG A 100 3.79 15.21 -8.29
CA ARG A 100 2.59 15.75 -7.62
C ARG A 100 2.02 14.76 -6.60
N MET A 101 2.37 13.47 -6.73
CA MET A 101 1.95 12.38 -5.85
C MET A 101 2.89 12.13 -4.67
N VAL A 102 3.90 12.99 -4.42
CA VAL A 102 4.87 12.84 -3.30
C VAL A 102 4.18 12.56 -1.96
N ARG A 103 3.09 13.26 -1.65
CA ARG A 103 2.37 13.06 -0.38
C ARG A 103 1.74 11.67 -0.30
N ALA A 104 1.08 11.23 -1.38
CA ALA A 104 0.48 9.90 -1.46
C ALA A 104 1.55 8.79 -1.40
N ALA A 105 2.65 8.99 -2.13
CA ALA A 105 3.81 8.11 -2.11
C ALA A 105 4.41 7.98 -0.70
N ALA A 106 4.58 9.10 0.02
CA ALA A 106 5.08 9.09 1.39
C ALA A 106 4.14 8.34 2.33
N THR A 107 2.82 8.57 2.24
CA THR A 107 1.86 7.89 3.12
C THR A 107 1.82 6.38 2.92
N GLN A 108 2.05 5.88 1.71
CA GLN A 108 2.07 4.43 1.46
C GLN A 108 3.43 3.78 1.72
N ALA A 109 4.54 4.53 1.53
CA ALA A 109 5.89 3.97 1.57
C ALA A 109 6.56 4.07 2.95
N VAL A 110 6.27 5.13 3.72
CA VAL A 110 6.98 5.38 4.98
C VAL A 110 6.75 4.26 6.01
N PRO A 111 5.50 3.82 6.30
CA PRO A 111 5.31 2.74 7.26
C PRO A 111 6.05 1.43 6.91
N PRO A 112 5.95 0.88 5.67
CA PRO A 112 6.68 -0.34 5.34
C PRO A 112 8.19 -0.14 5.29
N ILE A 113 8.71 1.04 4.92
CA ILE A 113 10.16 1.32 4.99
C ILE A 113 10.64 1.27 6.44
N ILE A 114 9.91 1.87 7.38
CA ILE A 114 10.27 1.82 8.80
C ILE A 114 10.24 0.37 9.30
N ALA A 115 9.23 -0.43 8.93
CA ALA A 115 9.18 -1.84 9.27
C ALA A 115 10.42 -2.61 8.78
N LEU A 116 10.81 -2.42 7.51
CA LEU A 116 11.98 -3.05 6.91
C LEU A 116 13.28 -2.67 7.62
N VAL A 117 13.47 -1.37 7.88
CA VAL A 117 14.67 -0.86 8.55
C VAL A 117 14.76 -1.43 9.96
N LEU A 118 13.68 -1.35 10.75
CA LEU A 118 13.67 -1.86 12.12
C LEU A 118 13.88 -3.37 12.17
N ALA A 119 13.31 -4.14 11.23
CA ALA A 119 13.51 -5.58 11.18
C ALA A 119 14.95 -5.98 10.77
N ALA A 120 15.68 -5.11 10.07
CA ALA A 120 17.05 -5.36 9.64
C ALA A 120 18.10 -4.98 10.71
N VAL A 121 17.77 -4.04 11.62
CA VAL A 121 18.74 -3.47 12.57
C VAL A 121 18.47 -3.84 14.03
N LEU A 122 17.31 -4.42 14.35
CA LEU A 122 16.89 -4.84 15.71
C LEU A 122 16.46 -6.31 15.74
#